data_AF-A0A0S8K075-F1
#
_entry.id   AF-A0A0S8K075-F1
#
_cell.length_a   1.000
_cell.length_b   1.000
_cell.length_c   1.000
_cell.angle_alpha   90.00
_cell.angle_beta   90.00
_cell.angle_gamma   90.00
#
_symmetry.space_group_name_H-M   'P 1'
#
loop_
_entity.id
_entity.type
_entity.pdbx_description
1 polymer ?
#
loop_
_entity_poly.entity_id
_entity_poly.type
_entity_poly.pdbx_seq_one_letter_code
_entity_poly.pdbx_strand_id
1 'polypeptide(L)'
;MPGQTQRTHGGRQIWVDELWTPYGDLLAGYHSSRQRGFTVIDSPWFQRNRRAFGMELEVQCRSGDLHTKLGKVHEALNHETFETGEYCYFERDGSIGEGFEIVTQPAGLDVHTERMAAFLRNGKLKMGLRSHEGGACGLHIHVGREFLTQGQIYRVQAFLNDVRNESLIRSIARRYDNGYCRFKPHLAKFTIQNKHSTERYEALNVTNPDTVEFRIFRGSLRYESVMAALEFVNALLTFCTPGEVSLVEFTALGFKKWLVRPQNRIDTKYLRSYLAVEVNHDNEREPLAA
;
A
#
# COMPACT_ATOMS: atom_id res chain seq x y z
N MET A 1 -24.87 -33.00 8.50
CA MET A 1 -25.57 -32.87 9.80
C MET A 1 -24.54 -32.87 10.93
N PRO A 2 -23.94 -31.73 11.31
CA PRO A 2 -23.14 -31.63 12.52
C PRO A 2 -24.05 -31.27 13.72
N GLY A 3 -23.77 -31.88 14.87
CA GLY A 3 -24.65 -31.94 16.04
C GLY A 3 -24.88 -30.61 16.77
N GLN A 4 -26.15 -30.31 17.02
CA GLN A 4 -26.59 -29.26 17.93
C GLN A 4 -26.47 -29.76 19.37
N THR A 5 -25.70 -29.08 20.21
CA THR A 5 -25.66 -29.35 21.65
C THR A 5 -26.72 -28.52 22.36
N GLN A 6 -27.79 -29.17 22.84
CA GLN A 6 -28.85 -28.53 23.61
C GLN A 6 -28.45 -28.38 25.09
N ARG A 7 -28.60 -27.18 25.66
CA ARG A 7 -28.71 -26.99 27.12
C ARG A 7 -29.98 -26.20 27.41
N THR A 8 -30.82 -26.73 28.29
CA THR A 8 -32.09 -26.12 28.69
C THR A 8 -32.01 -25.55 30.10
N HIS A 9 -32.32 -24.26 30.24
CA HIS A 9 -32.73 -23.66 31.51
C HIS A 9 -33.82 -22.63 31.20
N GLY A 10 -35.03 -22.85 31.72
CA GLY A 10 -36.10 -21.86 31.77
C GLY A 10 -36.61 -21.31 30.42
N GLY A 11 -37.42 -22.09 29.71
CA GLY A 11 -38.60 -21.58 28.98
C GLY A 11 -38.46 -20.52 27.89
N ARG A 12 -37.26 -20.17 27.40
CA ARG A 12 -37.06 -19.45 26.14
C ARG A 12 -35.93 -20.11 25.36
N GLN A 13 -36.26 -20.63 24.17
CA GLN A 13 -35.26 -21.03 23.18
C GLN A 13 -34.55 -19.77 22.71
N ILE A 14 -33.35 -19.52 23.23
CA ILE A 14 -32.42 -18.58 22.61
C ILE A 14 -31.67 -19.40 21.57
N TRP A 15 -32.01 -19.22 20.29
CA TRP A 15 -31.18 -19.68 19.19
C TRP A 15 -29.94 -18.79 19.20
N VAL A 16 -28.85 -19.27 19.79
CA VAL A 16 -27.55 -18.65 19.58
C VAL A 16 -27.10 -19.14 18.21
N ASP A 17 -27.34 -18.33 17.18
CA ASP A 17 -26.73 -18.58 15.88
C ASP A 17 -25.22 -18.44 16.07
N GLU A 18 -24.49 -19.55 16.05
CA GLU A 18 -23.03 -19.56 16.19
C GLU A 18 -22.32 -18.78 15.06
N LEU A 19 -23.07 -18.32 14.04
CA LEU A 19 -22.63 -17.48 12.94
C LEU A 19 -23.05 -16.01 13.08
N TRP A 20 -23.82 -15.63 14.11
CA TRP A 20 -24.19 -14.22 14.31
C TRP A 20 -23.00 -13.42 14.84
N THR A 21 -22.66 -12.37 14.11
CA THR A 21 -21.59 -11.44 14.43
C THR A 21 -22.09 -10.03 14.16
N PRO A 22 -21.86 -9.06 15.07
CA PRO A 22 -22.25 -7.67 14.83
C PRO A 22 -21.52 -7.04 13.63
N TYR A 23 -20.53 -7.75 13.07
CA TYR A 23 -19.68 -7.33 11.97
C TYR A 23 -20.06 -7.97 10.62
N GLY A 24 -21.21 -8.64 10.53
CA GLY A 24 -21.65 -9.36 9.33
C GLY A 24 -21.70 -8.48 8.07
N ASP A 25 -22.11 -7.23 8.23
CA ASP A 25 -22.34 -6.28 7.14
C ASP A 25 -21.13 -5.39 6.81
N LEU A 26 -20.01 -5.55 7.52
CA LEU A 26 -18.81 -4.74 7.27
C LEU A 26 -18.11 -5.11 5.96
N LEU A 27 -18.22 -6.38 5.53
CA LEU A 27 -17.51 -6.87 4.35
C LEU A 27 -18.35 -6.64 3.09
N ALA A 28 -18.08 -5.53 2.42
CA ALA A 28 -18.81 -5.14 1.24
C ALA A 28 -18.33 -5.88 -0.03
N GLY A 29 -19.12 -5.80 -1.10
CA GLY A 29 -18.76 -6.38 -2.39
C GLY A 29 -17.55 -5.69 -3.03
N TYR A 30 -16.93 -6.38 -3.98
CA TYR A 30 -15.81 -5.85 -4.76
C TYR A 30 -16.17 -4.53 -5.46
N HIS A 31 -15.30 -3.52 -5.33
CA HIS A 31 -15.45 -2.16 -5.85
C HIS A 31 -16.66 -1.37 -5.33
N SER A 32 -17.24 -1.77 -4.21
CA SER A 32 -18.40 -1.08 -3.63
C SER A 32 -18.05 0.27 -2.98
N SER A 33 -16.82 0.46 -2.48
CA SER A 33 -16.33 1.74 -1.94
C SER A 33 -16.39 2.86 -2.97
N ARG A 34 -16.14 2.56 -4.25
CA ARG A 34 -16.25 3.54 -5.36
C ARG A 34 -17.64 4.14 -5.48
N GLN A 35 -18.69 3.39 -5.13
CA GLN A 35 -20.07 3.88 -5.14
C GLN A 35 -20.38 4.72 -3.90
N ARG A 36 -19.70 4.47 -2.78
CA ARG A 36 -19.81 5.26 -1.55
C ARG A 36 -19.02 6.57 -1.63
N GLY A 37 -18.01 6.62 -2.49
CA GLY A 37 -17.16 7.78 -2.72
C GLY A 37 -15.98 7.84 -1.75
N PHE A 38 -15.05 8.72 -2.06
CA PHE A 38 -13.86 8.98 -1.25
C PHE A 38 -13.78 10.46 -0.93
N THR A 39 -13.31 10.78 0.27
CA THR A 39 -13.08 12.17 0.71
C THR A 39 -11.68 12.24 1.30
N VAL A 40 -10.91 13.21 0.81
CA VAL A 40 -9.55 13.43 1.32
C VAL A 40 -9.64 13.82 2.79
N ILE A 41 -8.95 13.08 3.65
CA ILE A 41 -8.83 13.43 5.07
C ILE A 41 -7.86 14.60 5.17
N ASP A 42 -8.37 15.73 5.67
CA ASP A 42 -7.56 16.93 5.87
C ASP A 42 -6.56 16.73 7.01
N SER A 43 -5.32 17.17 6.81
CA SER A 43 -4.24 17.02 7.79
C SER A 43 -3.15 18.09 7.57
N PRO A 44 -2.35 18.43 8.60
CA PRO A 44 -1.23 19.36 8.43
C PRO A 44 -0.27 18.93 7.32
N TRP A 45 0.01 17.64 7.16
CA TRP A 45 0.85 17.16 6.07
C TRP A 45 0.18 17.34 4.71
N PHE A 46 -1.11 17.03 4.57
CA PHE A 46 -1.85 17.23 3.33
C PHE A 46 -1.90 18.71 2.93
N GLN A 47 -2.23 19.60 3.87
CA GLN A 47 -2.29 21.04 3.63
C GLN A 47 -0.94 21.60 3.14
N ARG A 48 0.17 21.14 3.73
CA ARG A 48 1.52 21.58 3.36
C ARG A 48 2.00 21.02 2.02
N ASN A 49 1.73 19.74 1.74
CA ASN A 49 2.31 19.04 0.59
C ASN A 49 1.36 18.95 -0.60
N ARG A 50 0.07 19.22 -0.40
CA ARG A 50 -0.99 19.15 -1.41
C ARG A 50 -0.96 17.81 -2.15
N ARG A 51 -0.86 16.71 -1.39
CA ARG A 51 -0.79 15.34 -1.91
C ARG A 51 -1.50 14.41 -0.93
N ALA A 52 -2.31 13.49 -1.45
CA ALA A 52 -2.97 12.47 -0.66
C ALA A 52 -2.77 11.10 -1.31
N PHE A 53 -2.82 10.05 -0.50
CA PHE A 53 -2.63 8.67 -0.92
C PHE A 53 -3.85 7.84 -0.55
N GLY A 54 -4.43 7.10 -1.49
CA GLY A 54 -5.32 5.99 -1.17
C GLY A 54 -4.52 4.70 -1.06
N MET A 55 -4.95 3.75 -0.24
CA MET A 55 -4.26 2.47 -0.09
C MET A 55 -5.25 1.30 -0.12
N GLU A 56 -4.91 0.29 -0.92
CA GLU A 56 -5.58 -1.01 -0.93
C GLU A 56 -4.61 -2.05 -0.34
N LEU A 57 -4.93 -2.61 0.83
CA LEU A 57 -4.11 -3.65 1.47
C LEU A 57 -4.93 -4.95 1.58
N GLU A 58 -4.50 -5.95 0.82
CA GLU A 58 -5.13 -7.26 0.82
C GLU A 58 -4.67 -8.10 2.02
N VAL A 59 -5.63 -8.68 2.75
CA VAL A 59 -5.39 -9.46 3.96
C VAL A 59 -6.17 -10.78 3.92
N GLN A 60 -5.46 -11.89 4.04
CA GLN A 60 -6.05 -13.22 4.17
C GLN A 60 -6.27 -13.60 5.64
N CYS A 61 -7.42 -14.21 5.92
CA CYS A 61 -7.69 -14.90 7.17
C CYS A 61 -7.29 -16.37 7.02
N ARG A 62 -6.46 -16.88 7.95
CA ARG A 62 -5.96 -18.27 7.91
C ARG A 62 -6.50 -19.13 9.03
N SER A 63 -6.99 -18.51 10.10
CA SER A 63 -7.47 -19.22 11.28
C SER A 63 -8.31 -18.30 12.15
N GLY A 64 -9.42 -18.80 12.66
CA GLY A 64 -10.40 -18.02 13.43
C GLY A 64 -11.43 -17.35 12.52
N ASP A 65 -12.47 -16.79 13.14
CA ASP A 65 -13.60 -16.22 12.40
C ASP A 65 -13.23 -14.91 11.66
N LEU A 66 -13.49 -14.90 10.34
CA LEU A 66 -13.20 -13.77 9.45
C LEU A 66 -13.89 -12.49 9.92
N HIS A 67 -15.18 -12.55 10.22
CA HIS A 67 -15.99 -11.38 10.56
C HIS A 67 -15.56 -10.77 11.91
N THR A 68 -15.23 -11.60 12.89
CA THR A 68 -14.71 -11.15 14.19
C THR A 68 -13.36 -10.45 14.03
N LYS A 69 -12.47 -10.96 13.17
CA LYS A 69 -11.19 -10.29 12.90
C LYS A 69 -11.40 -8.97 12.16
N LEU A 70 -12.24 -8.99 11.13
CA LEU A 70 -12.63 -7.81 10.38
C LEU A 70 -13.18 -6.72 11.30
N GLY A 71 -14.09 -7.07 12.20
CA GLY A 71 -14.65 -6.16 13.19
C GLY A 71 -13.60 -5.50 14.08
N LYS A 72 -12.65 -6.27 14.59
CA LYS A 72 -11.55 -5.73 15.41
C LYS A 72 -10.59 -4.84 14.63
N VAL A 73 -10.36 -5.14 13.34
CA VAL A 73 -9.56 -4.28 12.47
C VAL A 73 -10.32 -2.99 12.13
N HIS A 74 -11.62 -3.10 11.87
CA HIS A 74 -12.53 -1.96 11.68
C HIS A 74 -12.51 -1.03 12.88
N GLU A 75 -12.69 -1.55 14.10
CA GLU A 75 -12.65 -0.76 15.34
C GLU A 75 -11.31 -0.07 15.57
N ALA A 76 -10.19 -0.65 15.10
CA ALA A 76 -8.88 -0.04 15.23
C ALA A 76 -8.63 1.07 14.19
N LEU A 77 -9.13 0.88 12.97
CA LEU A 77 -8.87 1.76 11.84
C LEU A 77 -9.87 2.92 11.74
N ASN A 78 -11.15 2.64 11.93
CA ASN A 78 -12.25 3.61 11.97
C ASN A 78 -12.62 3.91 13.44
N HIS A 79 -11.64 4.33 14.25
CA HIS A 79 -11.82 4.41 15.70
C HIS A 79 -12.41 5.72 16.22
N GLU A 80 -12.57 6.75 15.39
CA GLU A 80 -13.15 8.02 15.85
C GLU A 80 -14.68 7.96 15.87
N THR A 81 -15.28 7.36 14.85
CA THR A 81 -16.74 7.27 14.71
C THR A 81 -17.25 5.84 14.72
N PHE A 82 -16.38 4.83 14.51
CA PHE A 82 -16.76 3.43 14.29
C PHE A 82 -17.62 3.22 13.03
N GLU A 83 -17.72 4.22 12.16
CA GLU A 83 -18.44 4.13 10.90
C GLU A 83 -17.52 3.61 9.79
N THR A 84 -18.06 2.74 8.93
CA THR A 84 -17.29 2.28 7.76
C THR A 84 -17.06 3.46 6.81
N GLY A 85 -15.81 3.68 6.43
CA GLY A 85 -15.43 4.80 5.56
C GLY A 85 -14.96 6.04 6.29
N GLU A 86 -14.92 6.07 7.63
CA GLU A 86 -14.24 7.13 8.39
C GLU A 86 -12.78 7.27 7.92
N TYR A 87 -12.03 6.17 8.01
CA TYR A 87 -10.68 6.04 7.49
C TYR A 87 -10.59 4.98 6.39
N CYS A 88 -11.36 3.89 6.47
CA CYS A 88 -11.34 2.84 5.46
C CYS A 88 -12.65 2.07 5.31
N TYR A 89 -12.81 1.49 4.13
CA TYR A 89 -13.79 0.47 3.77
C TYR A 89 -13.12 -0.91 3.80
N PHE A 90 -13.96 -1.96 3.80
CA PHE A 90 -13.52 -3.33 3.66
C PHE A 90 -14.27 -4.02 2.53
N GLU A 91 -13.53 -4.62 1.60
CA GLU A 91 -14.08 -5.25 0.41
C GLU A 91 -13.68 -6.72 0.31
N ARG A 92 -14.53 -7.52 -0.35
CA ARG A 92 -14.14 -8.86 -0.80
C ARG A 92 -13.24 -8.73 -2.02
N ASP A 93 -12.10 -9.43 -1.97
CA ASP A 93 -11.29 -9.68 -3.15
C ASP A 93 -11.24 -11.19 -3.44
N GLY A 94 -11.78 -11.57 -4.60
CA GLY A 94 -11.77 -12.97 -5.05
C GLY A 94 -10.37 -13.51 -5.34
N SER A 95 -9.37 -12.64 -5.51
CA SER A 95 -7.99 -13.03 -5.80
C SER A 95 -7.27 -13.63 -4.59
N ILE A 96 -7.74 -13.34 -3.37
CA ILE A 96 -7.08 -13.74 -2.12
C ILE A 96 -7.82 -14.84 -1.34
N GLY A 97 -8.95 -15.36 -1.83
CA GLY A 97 -9.70 -16.40 -1.12
C GLY A 97 -10.36 -15.88 0.17
N GLU A 98 -10.15 -16.54 1.30
CA GLU A 98 -10.74 -16.12 2.58
C GLU A 98 -9.97 -14.94 3.18
N GLY A 99 -10.57 -13.76 3.16
CA GLY A 99 -9.92 -12.52 3.55
C GLY A 99 -10.76 -11.29 3.24
N PHE A 100 -10.11 -10.13 3.33
CA PHE A 100 -10.68 -8.83 3.00
C PHE A 100 -9.58 -7.90 2.48
N GLU A 101 -9.97 -6.95 1.65
CA GLU A 101 -9.15 -5.81 1.24
C GLU A 101 -9.51 -4.60 2.09
N ILE A 102 -8.50 -3.94 2.65
CA ILE A 102 -8.65 -2.67 3.37
C ILE A 102 -8.46 -1.55 2.35
N VAL A 103 -9.51 -0.76 2.12
CA VAL A 103 -9.49 0.34 1.14
C VAL A 103 -9.62 1.68 1.88
N THR A 104 -8.53 2.44 1.98
CA THR A 104 -8.50 3.68 2.77
C THR A 104 -9.12 4.86 2.03
N GLN A 105 -9.60 5.84 2.79
CA GLN A 105 -9.74 7.21 2.32
C GLN A 105 -8.37 7.75 1.85
N PRO A 106 -8.34 8.69 0.90
CA PRO A 106 -7.13 9.41 0.56
C PRO A 106 -6.66 10.26 1.74
N ALA A 107 -5.40 10.12 2.17
CA ALA A 107 -4.88 10.90 3.29
C ALA A 107 -3.40 11.26 3.15
N GLY A 108 -2.94 12.18 4.00
CA GLY A 108 -1.53 12.52 4.13
C GLY A 108 -0.70 11.40 4.76
N LEU A 109 0.63 11.49 4.65
CA LEU A 109 1.53 10.51 5.28
C LEU A 109 1.38 10.47 6.80
N ASP A 110 1.07 11.61 7.44
CA ASP A 110 0.81 11.71 8.87
C ASP A 110 -0.37 10.84 9.31
N VAL A 111 -1.52 10.97 8.62
CA VAL A 111 -2.72 10.19 8.91
C VAL A 111 -2.47 8.70 8.69
N HIS A 112 -1.87 8.29 7.57
CA HIS A 112 -1.56 6.87 7.35
C HIS A 112 -0.57 6.32 8.38
N THR A 113 0.44 7.12 8.77
CA THR A 113 1.42 6.75 9.79
C THR A 113 0.73 6.41 11.11
N GLU A 114 -0.23 7.24 11.52
CA GLU A 114 -1.00 7.08 12.74
C GLU A 114 -2.01 5.94 12.63
N ARG A 115 -2.94 6.01 11.67
CA ARG A 115 -4.06 5.07 11.55
C ARG A 115 -3.59 3.64 11.31
N MET A 116 -2.58 3.44 10.45
CA MET A 116 -2.04 2.10 10.21
C MET A 116 -1.24 1.56 11.40
N ALA A 117 -0.72 2.42 12.29
CA ALA A 117 -0.04 1.94 13.49
C ALA A 117 -1.01 1.25 14.45
N ALA A 118 -2.24 1.75 14.57
CA ALA A 118 -3.29 1.18 15.43
C ALA A 118 -3.55 -0.30 15.12
N PHE A 119 -3.53 -0.66 13.83
CA PHE A 119 -3.64 -2.03 13.37
C PHE A 119 -2.29 -2.77 13.32
N LEU A 120 -1.33 -2.28 12.54
CA LEU A 120 -0.16 -3.08 12.14
C LEU A 120 0.88 -3.25 13.25
N ARG A 121 0.88 -2.39 14.28
CA ARG A 121 1.74 -2.59 15.47
C ARG A 121 1.09 -3.49 16.52
N ASN A 122 -0.20 -3.77 16.40
CA ASN A 122 -0.92 -4.62 17.35
C ASN A 122 -0.84 -6.10 16.94
N GLY A 123 -0.01 -6.87 17.66
CA GLY A 123 0.16 -8.31 17.40
C GLY A 123 -1.13 -9.12 17.54
N LYS A 124 -2.04 -8.72 18.43
CA LYS A 124 -3.31 -9.44 18.65
C LYS A 124 -4.26 -9.29 17.46
N LEU A 125 -4.32 -8.12 16.85
CA LEU A 125 -5.15 -7.86 15.66
C LEU A 125 -4.65 -8.62 14.43
N LYS A 126 -3.34 -8.85 14.34
CA LYS A 126 -2.72 -9.59 13.23
C LYS A 126 -2.79 -11.11 13.39
N MET A 127 -3.13 -11.63 14.56
CA MET A 127 -3.10 -13.06 14.84
C MET A 127 -4.08 -13.81 13.92
N GLY A 128 -3.58 -14.80 13.18
CA GLY A 128 -4.37 -15.55 12.20
C GLY A 128 -4.66 -14.80 10.90
N LEU A 129 -4.07 -13.61 10.70
CA LEU A 129 -4.08 -12.88 9.44
C LEU A 129 -2.72 -12.99 8.75
N ARG A 130 -2.72 -12.87 7.42
CA ARG A 130 -1.49 -12.74 6.61
C ARG A 130 -1.72 -11.84 5.40
N SER A 131 -0.65 -11.24 4.89
CA SER A 131 -0.69 -10.41 3.68
C SER A 131 0.58 -10.60 2.81
N HIS A 132 1.51 -11.48 3.21
CA HIS A 132 2.76 -11.70 2.47
C HIS A 132 2.91 -13.14 2.00
N GLU A 133 2.69 -14.09 2.91
CA GLU A 133 2.89 -15.52 2.68
C GLU A 133 1.81 -16.11 1.79
N GLY A 134 2.21 -16.82 0.72
CA GLY A 134 1.30 -17.42 -0.27
C GLY A 134 1.17 -16.65 -1.59
N GLY A 135 1.76 -15.44 -1.69
CA GLY A 135 1.94 -14.73 -2.96
C GLY A 135 0.69 -14.10 -3.59
N ALA A 136 -0.50 -14.35 -3.04
CA ALA A 136 -1.76 -13.83 -3.54
C ALA A 136 -1.98 -12.35 -3.20
N CYS A 137 -1.50 -11.88 -2.04
CA CYS A 137 -1.83 -10.54 -1.54
C CYS A 137 -0.96 -9.41 -2.11
N GLY A 138 -1.62 -8.36 -2.58
CA GLY A 138 -1.07 -7.07 -3.02
C GLY A 138 -1.10 -5.97 -1.96
N LEU A 139 -0.38 -4.89 -2.28
CA LEU A 139 -0.52 -3.58 -1.66
C LEU A 139 -0.51 -2.56 -2.81
N HIS A 140 -1.62 -1.85 -2.99
CA HIS A 140 -1.73 -0.81 -4.01
C HIS A 140 -1.78 0.58 -3.36
N ILE A 141 -1.16 1.54 -4.01
CA ILE A 141 -1.16 2.94 -3.56
C ILE A 141 -1.70 3.81 -4.69
N HIS A 142 -2.74 4.56 -4.41
CA HIS A 142 -3.38 5.48 -5.33
C HIS A 142 -2.96 6.91 -5.04
N VAL A 143 -2.82 7.71 -6.08
CA VAL A 143 -2.54 9.15 -5.99
C VAL A 143 -3.47 9.87 -6.94
N GLY A 144 -4.17 10.90 -6.45
CA GLY A 144 -5.06 11.73 -7.27
C GLY A 144 -4.31 12.41 -8.42
N ARG A 145 -4.86 12.34 -9.64
CA ARG A 145 -4.27 13.01 -10.82
C ARG A 145 -4.25 14.51 -10.68
N GLU A 146 -5.15 15.08 -9.90
CA GLU A 146 -5.20 16.50 -9.54
C GLU A 146 -3.92 16.99 -8.83
N PHE A 147 -3.13 16.08 -8.26
CA PHE A 147 -1.86 16.38 -7.61
C PHE A 147 -0.63 16.11 -8.49
N LEU A 148 -0.83 15.65 -9.73
CA LEU A 148 0.24 15.18 -10.61
C LEU A 148 0.24 15.92 -11.94
N THR A 149 1.42 16.23 -12.45
CA THR A 149 1.56 16.67 -13.85
C THR A 149 1.75 15.47 -14.76
N GLN A 150 1.30 15.58 -16.01
CA GLN A 150 1.51 14.51 -16.99
C GLN A 150 3.01 14.21 -17.22
N GLY A 151 3.87 15.22 -17.14
CA GLY A 151 5.33 15.06 -17.21
C GLY A 151 5.90 14.27 -16.03
N GLN A 152 5.39 14.47 -14.82
CA GLN A 152 5.77 13.69 -13.64
C GLN A 152 5.34 12.22 -13.79
N ILE A 153 4.11 11.96 -14.26
CA ILE A 153 3.61 10.60 -14.51
C ILE A 153 4.52 9.86 -15.50
N TYR A 154 4.90 10.50 -16.61
CA TYR A 154 5.83 9.90 -17.57
C TYR A 154 7.21 9.64 -16.97
N ARG A 155 7.72 10.53 -16.12
CA ARG A 155 8.99 10.34 -15.42
C ARG A 155 8.94 9.16 -14.45
N VAL A 156 7.87 9.02 -13.68
CA VAL A 156 7.64 7.86 -12.81
C VAL A 156 7.62 6.57 -13.63
N GLN A 157 6.85 6.56 -14.72
CA GLN A 157 6.73 5.39 -15.60
C GLN A 157 8.10 5.04 -16.21
N ALA A 158 8.89 6.03 -16.64
CA ALA A 158 10.25 5.81 -17.13
C ALA A 158 11.18 5.26 -16.04
N PHE A 159 11.16 5.84 -14.84
CA PHE A 159 12.01 5.40 -13.73
C PHE A 159 11.72 3.96 -13.32
N LEU A 160 10.43 3.60 -13.18
CA LEU A 160 10.00 2.27 -12.79
C LEU A 160 10.35 1.21 -13.83
N ASN A 161 10.37 1.57 -15.12
CA ASN A 161 10.60 0.62 -16.22
C ASN A 161 12.04 0.56 -16.72
N ASP A 162 12.94 1.39 -16.17
CA ASP A 162 14.35 1.39 -16.53
C ASP A 162 15.08 0.21 -15.86
N VAL A 163 15.73 -0.64 -16.67
CA VAL A 163 16.49 -1.81 -16.21
C VAL A 163 17.58 -1.45 -15.20
N ARG A 164 18.14 -0.23 -15.29
CA ARG A 164 19.15 0.28 -14.34
C ARG A 164 18.59 0.46 -12.93
N ASN A 165 17.27 0.56 -12.79
CA ASN A 165 16.57 0.77 -11.53
C ASN A 165 15.90 -0.50 -11.01
N GLU A 166 15.83 -1.57 -11.80
CA GLU A 166 15.06 -2.77 -11.51
C GLU A 166 15.41 -3.39 -10.14
N SER A 167 16.70 -3.49 -9.80
CA SER A 167 17.15 -4.04 -8.51
C SER A 167 16.59 -3.24 -7.32
N LEU A 168 16.60 -1.90 -7.42
CA LEU A 168 16.01 -1.01 -6.41
C LEU A 168 14.49 -1.25 -6.32
N ILE A 169 13.80 -1.24 -7.47
CA ILE A 169 12.34 -1.40 -7.52
C ILE A 169 11.92 -2.75 -6.93
N ARG A 170 12.58 -3.85 -7.32
CA ARG A 170 12.29 -5.20 -6.79
C ARG A 170 12.49 -5.29 -5.29
N SER A 171 13.55 -4.66 -4.78
CA SER A 171 13.84 -4.64 -3.34
C SER A 171 12.67 -4.03 -2.55
N ILE A 172 12.15 -2.89 -3.01
CA ILE A 172 11.03 -2.15 -2.37
C ILE A 172 9.70 -2.86 -2.61
N ALA A 173 9.45 -3.30 -3.84
CA ALA A 173 8.24 -4.02 -4.25
C ALA A 173 8.09 -5.37 -3.53
N ARG A 174 9.21 -5.98 -3.11
CA ARG A 174 9.27 -7.32 -2.49
C ARG A 174 8.70 -8.42 -3.40
N ARG A 175 8.80 -8.20 -4.72
CA ARG A 175 8.45 -9.15 -5.77
C ARG A 175 9.73 -9.52 -6.53
N TYR A 176 10.25 -10.72 -6.23
CA TYR A 176 11.49 -11.22 -6.82
C TYR A 176 11.25 -12.13 -8.03
N ASP A 177 10.02 -12.65 -8.18
CA ASP A 177 9.61 -13.48 -9.31
C ASP A 177 8.11 -13.34 -9.60
N ASN A 178 7.72 -13.58 -10.85
CA ASN A 178 6.35 -13.86 -11.35
C ASN A 178 5.42 -12.68 -11.77
N GLY A 179 5.03 -12.71 -13.05
CA GLY A 179 3.66 -12.58 -13.61
C GLY A 179 2.79 -11.35 -13.35
N TYR A 180 2.70 -10.87 -12.11
CA TYR A 180 1.69 -9.90 -11.63
C TYR A 180 2.06 -8.43 -11.86
N CYS A 181 3.31 -8.17 -12.23
CA CYS A 181 3.81 -6.84 -12.54
C CYS A 181 4.91 -6.98 -13.60
N ARG A 182 4.69 -6.41 -14.79
CA ARG A 182 5.63 -6.50 -15.90
C ARG A 182 6.41 -5.20 -16.06
N PHE A 183 7.74 -5.26 -15.93
CA PHE A 183 8.61 -4.19 -16.41
C PHE A 183 8.53 -4.14 -17.94
N LYS A 184 8.38 -2.94 -18.49
CA LYS A 184 8.30 -2.72 -19.94
C LYS A 184 9.42 -1.77 -20.36
N PRO A 185 10.59 -2.29 -20.78
CA PRO A 185 11.74 -1.47 -21.14
C PRO A 185 11.45 -0.41 -22.21
N HIS A 186 10.43 -0.62 -23.06
CA HIS A 186 10.02 0.40 -24.04
C HIS A 186 9.39 1.66 -23.40
N LEU A 187 8.84 1.57 -22.19
CA LEU A 187 8.34 2.68 -21.38
C LEU A 187 9.47 3.46 -20.67
N ALA A 188 10.69 2.92 -20.64
CA ALA A 188 11.85 3.59 -20.03
C ALA A 188 12.37 4.80 -20.84
N LYS A 189 11.93 4.95 -22.10
CA LYS A 189 12.33 6.07 -22.96
C LYS A 189 11.46 7.29 -22.73
N PHE A 190 12.07 8.45 -22.49
CA PHE A 190 11.42 9.77 -22.44
C PHE A 190 10.92 10.21 -23.82
N THR A 191 9.93 9.52 -24.36
CA THR A 191 9.31 9.88 -25.64
C THR A 191 7.87 10.28 -25.39
N ILE A 192 7.49 11.50 -25.81
CA ILE A 192 6.14 12.08 -25.65
C ILE A 192 5.08 11.29 -26.45
N GLN A 193 5.50 10.51 -27.46
CA GLN A 193 4.58 9.75 -28.31
C GLN A 193 4.02 8.52 -27.59
N ASN A 194 2.71 8.58 -27.28
CA ASN A 194 1.75 7.47 -27.16
C ASN A 194 2.31 6.16 -26.58
N LYS A 195 2.83 6.23 -25.35
CA LYS A 195 3.17 5.05 -24.56
C LYS A 195 2.39 5.02 -23.25
N HIS A 196 1.07 5.11 -23.38
CA HIS A 196 0.19 4.58 -22.34
C HIS A 196 0.04 3.10 -22.63
N SER A 197 0.44 2.24 -21.69
CA SER A 197 -0.07 0.90 -21.74
C SER A 197 -1.51 0.90 -21.27
N THR A 198 -2.33 0.10 -21.93
CA THR A 198 -3.73 -0.16 -21.60
C THR A 198 -3.87 -1.35 -20.65
N GLU A 199 -2.77 -1.93 -20.15
CA GLU A 199 -2.80 -3.15 -19.37
C GLU A 199 -2.93 -2.88 -17.86
N ARG A 200 -3.93 -3.53 -17.25
CA ARG A 200 -4.21 -3.47 -15.80
C ARG A 200 -3.09 -4.04 -14.91
N TYR A 201 -2.17 -4.84 -15.48
CA TYR A 201 -1.13 -5.60 -14.74
C TYR A 201 0.26 -4.94 -14.80
N GLU A 202 0.30 -3.61 -14.83
CA GLU A 202 1.54 -2.85 -14.79
C GLU A 202 1.95 -2.45 -13.38
N ALA A 203 3.25 -2.18 -13.23
CA ALA A 203 3.81 -1.54 -12.06
C ALA A 203 3.06 -0.26 -11.66
N LEU A 204 2.65 0.51 -12.68
CA LEU A 204 1.94 1.76 -12.56
C LEU A 204 0.74 1.71 -13.49
N ASN A 205 -0.47 1.63 -12.94
CA ASN A 205 -1.69 1.77 -13.70
C ASN A 205 -2.06 3.25 -13.84
N VAL A 206 -2.07 3.75 -15.07
CA VAL A 206 -2.40 5.13 -15.42
C VAL A 206 -3.72 5.27 -16.17
N THR A 207 -4.48 4.17 -16.32
CA THR A 207 -5.76 4.15 -17.07
C THR A 207 -6.94 4.64 -16.25
N ASN A 208 -6.80 4.74 -14.94
CA ASN A 208 -7.85 5.26 -14.07
C ASN A 208 -8.03 6.78 -14.35
N PRO A 209 -9.28 7.27 -14.46
CA PRO A 209 -9.56 8.67 -14.80
C PRO A 209 -9.11 9.64 -13.71
N ASP A 210 -9.28 9.26 -12.43
CA ASP A 210 -9.07 10.17 -11.30
C ASP A 210 -7.77 9.93 -10.55
N THR A 211 -7.16 8.73 -10.68
CA THR A 211 -5.94 8.38 -9.93
C THR A 211 -4.87 7.75 -10.81
N VAL A 212 -3.65 7.76 -10.32
CA VAL A 212 -2.57 6.87 -10.74
C VAL A 212 -2.35 5.84 -9.63
N GLU A 213 -2.24 4.57 -10.01
CA GLU A 213 -2.22 3.45 -9.07
C GLU A 213 -0.89 2.68 -9.18
N PHE A 214 -0.14 2.64 -8.08
CA PHE A 214 1.08 1.85 -7.95
C PHE A 214 0.72 0.43 -7.49
N ARG A 215 0.89 -0.55 -8.38
CA ARG A 215 0.51 -1.97 -8.14
C ARG A 215 1.72 -2.88 -7.88
N ILE A 216 2.91 -2.28 -7.77
CA ILE A 216 4.17 -3.03 -7.64
C ILE A 216 4.31 -3.78 -6.33
N PHE A 217 3.71 -3.29 -5.24
CA PHE A 217 4.06 -3.78 -3.92
C PHE A 217 3.37 -5.12 -3.62
N ARG A 218 4.11 -6.00 -2.95
CA ARG A 218 3.56 -7.16 -2.30
C ARG A 218 2.87 -6.75 -1.00
N GLY A 219 1.82 -7.46 -0.59
CA GLY A 219 1.18 -7.21 0.70
C GLY A 219 2.13 -7.41 1.91
N SER A 220 1.72 -6.88 3.05
CA SER A 220 2.46 -6.96 4.32
C SER A 220 1.58 -6.67 5.53
N LEU A 221 1.83 -7.37 6.64
CA LEU A 221 1.34 -6.96 7.96
C LEU A 221 2.46 -6.38 8.86
N ARG A 222 3.63 -6.10 8.28
CA ARG A 222 4.70 -5.33 8.94
C ARG A 222 4.49 -3.85 8.66
N TYR A 223 4.29 -3.08 9.72
CA TYR A 223 4.06 -1.65 9.67
C TYR A 223 5.16 -0.93 8.86
N GLU A 224 6.42 -1.25 9.12
CA GLU A 224 7.56 -0.61 8.46
C GLU A 224 7.55 -0.85 6.94
N SER A 225 7.10 -2.02 6.49
CA SER A 225 7.03 -2.33 5.06
C SER A 225 5.89 -1.62 4.35
N VAL A 226 4.75 -1.43 5.02
CA VAL A 226 3.62 -0.65 4.47
C VAL A 226 3.99 0.82 4.39
N MET A 227 4.58 1.37 5.47
CA MET A 227 5.05 2.75 5.47
C MET A 227 6.17 3.01 4.46
N ALA A 228 7.12 2.08 4.30
CA ALA A 228 8.17 2.21 3.28
C ALA A 228 7.61 2.26 1.85
N ALA A 229 6.49 1.60 1.57
CA ALA A 229 5.81 1.69 0.28
C ALA A 229 5.17 3.07 0.06
N LEU A 230 4.46 3.60 1.05
CA LEU A 230 3.89 4.96 1.01
C LEU A 230 4.98 6.04 0.85
N GLU A 231 6.03 5.95 1.67
CA GLU A 231 7.17 6.85 1.58
C GLU A 231 7.89 6.72 0.23
N PHE A 232 7.99 5.52 -0.33
CA PHE A 232 8.56 5.33 -1.67
C PHE A 232 7.74 6.03 -2.74
N VAL A 233 6.41 5.89 -2.73
CA VAL A 233 5.56 6.59 -3.69
C VAL A 233 5.73 8.11 -3.54
N ASN A 234 5.70 8.63 -2.32
CA ASN A 234 5.91 10.06 -2.06
C ASN A 234 7.28 10.55 -2.58
N ALA A 235 8.35 9.84 -2.22
CA ALA A 235 9.71 10.17 -2.62
C ALA A 235 9.91 10.08 -4.14
N LEU A 236 9.38 9.03 -4.77
CA LEU A 236 9.48 8.82 -6.20
C LEU A 236 8.76 9.91 -6.98
N LEU A 237 7.57 10.31 -6.56
CA LEU A 237 6.85 11.42 -7.17
C LEU A 237 7.68 12.70 -7.12
N THR A 238 8.23 13.05 -5.97
CA THR A 238 9.05 14.26 -5.82
C THR A 238 10.32 14.17 -6.66
N PHE A 239 11.06 13.07 -6.59
CA PHE A 239 12.25 12.80 -7.42
C PHE A 239 11.96 12.87 -8.93
N CYS A 240 10.77 12.43 -9.34
CA CYS A 240 10.32 12.47 -10.72
C CYS A 240 9.72 13.82 -11.13
N THR A 241 9.69 14.84 -10.27
CA THR A 241 9.32 16.21 -10.68
C THR A 241 10.32 16.74 -11.73
N PRO A 242 9.86 17.35 -12.83
CA PRO A 242 10.76 17.99 -13.79
C PRO A 242 11.65 19.05 -13.10
N GLY A 243 12.97 18.95 -13.30
CA GLY A 243 13.95 19.86 -12.70
C GLY A 243 14.47 19.45 -11.31
N GLU A 244 13.85 18.46 -10.64
CA GLU A 244 14.29 18.02 -9.30
C GLU A 244 15.69 17.37 -9.32
N VAL A 245 15.96 16.58 -10.37
CA VAL A 245 17.25 15.92 -10.60
C VAL A 245 17.61 15.96 -12.08
N SER A 246 18.92 16.00 -12.34
CA SER A 246 19.45 15.90 -13.71
C SER A 246 19.16 14.53 -14.32
N LEU A 247 19.17 14.42 -15.65
CA LEU A 247 19.02 13.14 -16.34
C LEU A 247 20.15 12.14 -16.00
N VAL A 248 21.33 12.63 -15.66
CA VAL A 248 22.47 11.81 -15.22
C VAL A 248 22.19 11.19 -13.85
N GLU A 249 21.58 11.95 -12.94
CA GLU A 249 21.18 11.47 -11.62
C GLU A 249 19.86 10.69 -11.62
N PHE A 250 19.17 10.57 -12.76
CA PHE A 250 17.91 9.85 -12.89
C PHE A 250 18.12 8.33 -12.95
N THR A 251 18.66 7.78 -11.86
CA THR A 251 19.04 6.37 -11.67
C THR A 251 18.77 5.94 -10.23
N ALA A 252 18.82 4.63 -9.95
CA ALA A 252 18.68 4.10 -8.59
C ALA A 252 19.72 4.67 -7.61
N LEU A 253 20.96 4.89 -8.07
CA LEU A 253 22.01 5.50 -7.24
C LEU A 253 21.67 6.97 -6.95
N GLY A 254 21.25 7.73 -7.95
CA GLY A 254 20.84 9.13 -7.75
C GLY A 254 19.62 9.26 -6.85
N PHE A 255 18.65 8.34 -6.96
CA PHE A 255 17.52 8.26 -6.04
C PHE A 255 17.98 8.03 -4.58
N LYS A 256 18.89 7.06 -4.34
CA LYS A 256 19.45 6.83 -3.00
C LYS A 256 20.18 8.06 -2.46
N LYS A 257 20.99 8.75 -3.29
CA LYS A 257 21.65 10.00 -2.91
C LYS A 257 20.65 11.11 -2.60
N TRP A 258 19.56 11.19 -3.37
CA TRP A 258 18.49 12.15 -3.15
C TRP A 258 17.77 11.90 -1.81
N LEU A 259 17.49 10.64 -1.47
CA LEU A 259 16.83 10.28 -0.20
C LEU A 259 17.59 10.75 1.05
N VAL A 260 18.93 10.74 1.03
CA VAL A 260 19.74 11.11 2.21
C VAL A 260 19.90 12.62 2.41
N ARG A 261 19.47 13.45 1.46
CA ARG A 261 19.48 14.92 1.61
C ARG A 261 18.64 15.32 2.83
N PRO A 262 19.09 16.24 3.71
CA PRO A 262 18.43 16.55 4.97
C PRO A 262 16.93 16.84 4.85
N GLN A 263 16.54 17.61 3.83
CA GLN A 263 15.14 17.98 3.57
C GLN A 263 14.22 16.80 3.23
N ASN A 264 14.76 15.68 2.75
CA ASN A 264 13.99 14.52 2.32
C ASN A 264 13.85 13.46 3.42
N ARG A 265 14.60 13.60 4.52
CA ARG A 265 14.68 12.55 5.56
C ARG A 265 13.40 12.37 6.36
N ILE A 266 12.60 13.43 6.47
CA ILE A 266 11.39 13.46 7.29
C ILE A 266 10.33 12.48 6.78
N ASP A 267 10.12 12.46 5.46
CA ASP A 267 9.10 11.64 4.80
C ASP A 267 9.66 10.33 4.22
N THR A 268 10.88 9.92 4.62
CA THR A 268 11.58 8.74 4.07
C THR A 268 12.22 7.87 5.13
N LYS A 269 11.73 7.95 6.38
CA LYS A 269 12.33 7.25 7.52
C LYS A 269 12.32 5.73 7.32
N TYR A 270 11.16 5.15 7.02
CA TYR A 270 10.98 3.71 6.87
C TYR A 270 11.61 3.22 5.56
N LEU A 271 11.51 3.99 4.48
CA LEU A 271 12.12 3.70 3.18
C LEU A 271 13.64 3.64 3.26
N ARG A 272 14.29 4.64 3.88
CA ARG A 272 15.75 4.64 4.02
C ARG A 272 16.25 3.49 4.87
N SER A 273 15.55 3.23 5.98
CA SER A 273 15.84 2.08 6.84
C SER A 273 15.72 0.76 6.06
N TYR A 274 14.68 0.65 5.24
CA TYR A 274 14.41 -0.54 4.43
C TYR A 274 15.45 -0.77 3.32
N LEU A 275 15.95 0.30 2.70
CA LEU A 275 16.97 0.25 1.66
C LEU A 275 18.40 0.12 2.20
N ALA A 276 18.58 0.04 3.52
CA ALA A 276 19.88 0.12 4.20
C ALA A 276 20.71 1.33 3.70
N VAL A 277 20.04 2.45 3.44
CA VAL A 277 20.70 3.67 2.99
C VAL A 277 21.24 4.37 4.23
N GLU A 278 22.46 4.00 4.61
CA GLU A 278 23.17 4.62 5.71
C GLU A 278 23.69 6.01 5.33
N VAL A 279 23.69 6.90 6.32
CA VAL A 279 24.42 8.17 6.23
C VAL A 279 25.86 7.82 6.60
N ASN A 280 26.72 7.68 5.59
CA ASN A 280 28.15 7.32 5.65
C ASN A 280 28.45 5.82 5.71
N HIS A 281 28.61 5.20 4.53
CA HIS A 281 29.68 4.23 4.34
C HIS A 281 30.14 4.29 2.88
N ASP A 282 31.25 5.00 2.66
CA ASP A 282 32.08 4.82 1.48
C ASP A 282 32.68 3.42 1.57
N ASN A 283 32.07 2.44 0.90
CA ASN A 283 32.70 1.16 0.63
C ASN A 283 33.59 1.31 -0.62
N GLU A 284 34.63 2.12 -0.52
CA GLU A 284 35.85 1.79 -1.23
C GLU A 284 36.48 0.59 -0.51
N ARG A 285 36.66 -0.48 -1.28
CA ARG A 285 37.29 -1.71 -0.82
C ARG A 285 38.68 -1.40 -0.29
N GLU A 286 38.88 -1.51 1.02
CA GLU A 286 40.23 -1.73 1.53
C GLU A 286 40.66 -3.15 1.16
N PRO A 287 41.81 -3.32 0.49
CA PRO A 287 42.35 -4.63 0.19
C PRO A 287 42.81 -5.28 1.50
N LEU A 288 42.36 -6.51 1.74
CA LEU A 288 42.87 -7.37 2.80
C LEU A 288 44.40 -7.45 2.70
N ALA A 289 45.09 -6.82 3.65
CA ALA A 289 46.51 -6.94 3.84
C ALA A 289 46.81 -7.99 4.92
N ALA A 290 47.60 -8.99 4.50
CA ALA A 290 48.38 -9.99 5.25
C ALA A 290 47.65 -10.88 6.27
#